data_AF-A0A1H7AG17-F1
#
_entry.id   AF-A0A1H7AG17-F1
#
_cell.length_a   1.000
_cell.length_b   1.000
_cell.length_c   1.000
_cell.angle_alpha   90.00
_cell.angle_beta   90.00
_cell.angle_gamma   90.00
#
_symmetry.space_group_name_H-M   'P 1'
#
loop_
_entity.id
_entity.type
_entity.pdbx_description
1 polymer ?
#
loop_
_entity_poly.entity_id
_entity_poly.type
_entity_poly.pdbx_seq_one_letter_code
_entity_poly.pdbx_strand_id
1 'polypeptide(L)'
;MLTDYNIKRKGNRREIWLAIFPFIQFMLVLIALQCALILLSGAAGEEAQEAFRVRVIADSNTADAQLVKAGVAGEVSRLLNQAALTDPSGIEALIPEMTLAAEAASGGIPVRVMHGSAFFPPKVVGGGYIPQTRTDSVVVTLGSGRGDNWWCALFSDVCEPGEVAAEEEETEEEPVTFFIIEWLKSLFG
;
A
#
# COMPACT_ATOMS: atom_id res chain seq x y z
N MET A 1 28.38 54.89 49.18
CA MET A 1 27.15 54.47 48.49
C MET A 1 27.51 54.26 47.04
N LEU A 2 27.47 53.02 46.54
CA LEU A 2 27.68 52.74 45.12
C LEU A 2 26.46 53.21 44.35
N THR A 3 26.65 54.04 43.33
CA THR A 3 25.61 54.45 42.40
C THR A 3 25.28 53.28 41.48
N ASP A 4 24.05 52.80 41.56
CA ASP A 4 23.47 51.84 40.61
C ASP A 4 23.49 52.46 39.20
N TYR A 5 24.37 51.97 38.34
CA TYR A 5 24.34 52.32 36.93
C TYR A 5 23.34 51.43 36.20
N ASN A 6 22.29 52.04 35.65
CA ASN A 6 21.24 51.34 34.94
C ASN A 6 21.70 51.00 33.51
N ILE A 7 22.20 49.78 33.29
CA ILE A 7 22.62 49.31 31.96
C ILE A 7 21.39 49.08 31.09
N LYS A 8 20.98 50.09 30.32
CA LYS A 8 20.01 49.92 29.23
C LYS A 8 20.71 49.20 28.07
N ARG A 9 20.62 47.86 28.03
CA ARG A 9 20.96 47.09 26.82
C ARG A 9 20.00 47.50 25.70
N LYS A 10 20.45 48.37 24.80
CA LYS A 10 19.73 48.69 23.57
C LYS A 10 19.86 47.48 22.66
N GLY A 11 18.94 46.51 22.79
CA GLY A 11 18.91 45.32 21.94
C GLY A 11 18.93 45.75 20.48
N ASN A 12 20.06 45.53 19.82
CA ASN A 12 20.26 46.00 18.47
C ASN A 12 19.31 45.18 17.59
N ARG A 13 18.45 45.80 16.78
CA ARG A 13 17.52 45.07 15.89
C ARG A 13 18.26 43.97 15.11
N ARG A 14 19.53 44.22 14.75
CA ARG A 14 20.43 43.26 14.12
C ARG A 14 20.64 41.97 14.93
N GLU A 15 20.82 42.04 16.25
CA GLU A 15 21.02 40.84 17.09
C GLU A 15 19.76 39.99 17.19
N ILE A 16 18.59 40.64 17.24
CA ILE A 16 17.29 39.96 17.20
C ILE A 16 17.11 39.26 15.84
N TRP A 17 17.44 39.95 14.73
CA TRP A 17 17.39 39.35 13.40
C TRP A 17 18.40 38.22 13.20
N LEU A 18 19.62 38.36 13.74
CA LEU A 18 20.65 37.30 13.70
C LEU A 18 20.23 36.06 14.49
N ALA A 19 19.48 36.23 15.58
CA ALA A 19 18.92 35.12 16.33
C ALA A 19 17.74 34.46 15.60
N ILE A 20 16.87 35.23 14.94
CA ILE A 20 15.65 34.72 14.28
C ILE A 20 15.94 34.07 12.91
N PHE A 21 16.88 34.61 12.16
CA PHE A 21 17.23 34.14 10.81
C PHE A 21 17.52 32.62 10.73
N PRO A 22 18.34 31.99 11.60
CA PRO A 22 18.57 30.55 11.55
C PRO A 22 17.30 29.73 11.86
N PHE A 23 16.40 30.21 12.73
CA PHE A 23 15.14 29.52 12.98
C PHE A 23 14.22 29.55 11.76
N ILE A 24 14.17 30.67 11.05
CA ILE A 24 13.40 30.77 9.79
C ILE A 24 14.01 29.83 8.74
N GLN A 25 15.33 29.84 8.56
CA GLN A 25 16.00 28.96 7.63
C GLN A 25 15.76 27.47 7.96
N PHE A 26 15.82 27.10 9.24
CA PHE A 26 15.51 25.74 9.69
C PHE A 26 14.05 25.36 9.39
N MET A 27 13.10 26.24 9.69
CA MET A 27 11.68 26.02 9.35
C MET A 27 11.47 25.82 7.84
N LEU A 28 12.14 26.62 7.00
CA LEU A 28 12.05 26.49 5.55
C LEU A 28 12.60 25.15 5.05
N VAL A 29 13.71 24.67 5.63
CA VAL A 29 14.26 23.34 5.31
C VAL A 29 13.30 22.23 5.70
N LEU A 30 12.65 22.32 6.87
CA LEU A 30 11.65 21.35 7.29
C LEU A 30 10.42 21.34 6.37
N ILE A 31 9.94 22.52 5.96
CA ILE A 31 8.83 22.62 5.01
C ILE A 31 9.23 22.01 3.66
N ALA A 32 10.41 22.33 3.13
CA ALA A 32 10.90 21.79 1.87
C ALA A 32 11.04 20.26 1.92
N LEU A 33 11.54 19.72 3.03
CA LEU A 33 11.62 18.28 3.27
C LEU A 33 10.23 17.64 3.29
N GLN A 34 9.28 18.24 4.00
CA GLN A 34 7.90 17.74 4.04
C GLN A 34 7.25 17.74 2.64
N CYS A 35 7.44 18.80 1.85
CA CYS A 35 6.94 18.85 0.47
C CYS A 35 7.59 17.78 -0.41
N ALA A 36 8.90 17.55 -0.28
CA ALA A 36 9.59 16.49 -1.01
C ALA A 36 9.04 15.10 -0.65
N LEU A 37 8.79 14.83 0.63
CA LEU A 37 8.21 13.56 1.08
C LEU A 37 6.80 13.34 0.52
N ILE A 38 5.96 14.38 0.50
CA ILE A 38 4.60 14.30 -0.08
C ILE A 38 4.67 14.01 -1.59
N LEU A 39 5.59 14.67 -2.31
CA LEU A 39 5.78 14.42 -3.74
C LEU A 39 6.32 13.01 -4.02
N LEU A 40 7.16 12.46 -3.14
CA LEU A 40 7.65 11.09 -3.25
C LEU A 40 6.60 10.03 -2.89
N SER A 41 5.60 10.33 -2.04
CA SER A 41 4.62 9.33 -1.60
C SER A 41 3.65 8.87 -2.69
N GLY A 42 3.57 9.57 -3.82
CA GLY A 42 2.76 9.19 -4.99
C GLY A 42 1.25 9.29 -4.77
N ALA A 43 0.54 9.97 -5.66
CA ALA A 43 -0.93 10.12 -5.59
C ALA A 43 -1.70 8.79 -5.82
N ALA A 44 -1.05 7.79 -6.43
CA ALA A 44 -1.65 6.48 -6.71
C ALA A 44 -2.08 5.71 -5.44
N GLY A 45 -1.49 6.03 -4.28
CA GLY A 45 -1.83 5.39 -3.01
C GLY A 45 -3.17 5.86 -2.42
N GLU A 46 -3.67 7.04 -2.79
CA GLU A 46 -4.94 7.59 -2.29
C GLU A 46 -6.14 7.00 -3.03
N GLU A 47 -6.12 6.98 -4.37
CA GLU A 47 -7.22 6.39 -5.17
C GLU A 47 -7.40 4.89 -4.89
N ALA A 48 -6.30 4.16 -4.68
CA ALA A 48 -6.34 2.74 -4.34
C ALA A 48 -6.81 2.46 -2.89
N GLN A 49 -6.82 3.45 -2.00
CA GLN A 49 -7.31 3.29 -0.63
C GLN A 49 -8.84 3.24 -0.55
N GLU A 50 -9.53 3.99 -1.40
CA GLU A 50 -11.01 4.10 -1.38
C GLU A 50 -11.71 3.03 -2.22
N ALA A 51 -10.97 2.26 -3.03
CA ALA A 51 -11.53 1.21 -3.85
C ALA A 51 -12.07 0.03 -3.01
N PHE A 52 -13.25 -0.45 -3.38
CA PHE A 52 -13.80 -1.72 -2.90
C PHE A 52 -12.84 -2.89 -3.23
N ARG A 53 -12.77 -3.90 -2.37
CA ARG A 53 -11.79 -5.00 -2.53
C ARG A 53 -12.41 -6.38 -2.42
N VAL A 54 -11.78 -7.32 -3.10
CA VAL A 54 -12.09 -8.75 -3.07
C VAL A 54 -10.89 -9.49 -2.51
N ARG A 55 -11.15 -10.39 -1.56
CA ARG A 55 -10.15 -11.25 -0.96
C ARG A 55 -10.54 -12.70 -1.16
N VAL A 56 -9.63 -13.50 -1.73
CA VAL A 56 -9.80 -14.95 -1.88
C VAL A 56 -8.78 -15.69 -1.03
N ILE A 57 -9.26 -16.57 -0.16
CA ILE A 57 -8.46 -17.36 0.78
C ILE A 57 -8.53 -18.83 0.38
N ALA A 58 -7.37 -19.44 0.10
CA ALA A 58 -7.29 -20.85 -0.28
C ALA A 58 -7.52 -21.78 0.93
N ASP A 59 -7.82 -23.04 0.64
CA ASP A 59 -7.89 -24.09 1.66
C ASP A 59 -6.51 -24.35 2.29
N SER A 60 -5.45 -24.39 1.48
CA SER A 60 -4.07 -24.60 1.92
C SER A 60 -3.04 -23.96 0.96
N ASN A 61 -1.74 -24.14 1.24
CA ASN A 61 -0.62 -23.64 0.43
C ASN A 61 -0.08 -24.65 -0.58
N THR A 62 -0.78 -25.76 -0.83
CA THR A 62 -0.40 -26.68 -1.90
C THR A 62 -0.61 -26.01 -3.26
N ALA A 63 0.16 -26.43 -4.27
CA ALA A 63 0.03 -25.91 -5.63
C ALA A 63 -1.40 -26.05 -6.16
N ASP A 64 -2.03 -27.21 -5.95
CA ASP A 64 -3.41 -27.46 -6.34
C ASP A 64 -4.40 -26.50 -5.67
N ALA A 65 -4.25 -26.24 -4.36
CA ALA A 65 -5.14 -25.32 -3.65
C ALA A 65 -4.97 -23.87 -4.13
N GLN A 66 -3.75 -23.46 -4.48
CA GLN A 66 -3.49 -22.13 -5.04
C GLN A 66 -4.00 -22.01 -6.49
N LEU A 67 -3.94 -23.08 -7.29
CA LEU A 67 -4.53 -23.13 -8.64
C LEU A 67 -6.05 -23.00 -8.58
N VAL A 68 -6.72 -23.73 -7.68
CA VAL A 68 -8.18 -23.59 -7.50
C VAL A 68 -8.54 -22.17 -7.06
N LYS A 69 -7.78 -21.59 -6.13
CA LYS A 69 -7.94 -20.19 -5.72
C LYS A 69 -7.82 -19.22 -6.89
N ALA A 70 -6.86 -19.42 -7.79
CA ALA A 70 -6.69 -18.58 -8.97
C ALA A 70 -7.91 -18.65 -9.91
N GLY A 71 -8.44 -19.86 -10.14
CA GLY A 71 -9.67 -20.04 -10.92
C GLY A 71 -10.87 -19.34 -10.30
N VAL A 72 -11.09 -19.53 -9.00
CA VAL A 72 -12.18 -18.87 -8.26
C VAL A 72 -12.03 -17.34 -8.29
N ALA A 73 -10.81 -16.82 -8.11
CA ALA A 73 -10.55 -15.39 -8.17
C ALA A 73 -10.85 -14.81 -9.55
N GLY A 74 -10.53 -15.53 -10.63
CA GLY A 74 -10.86 -15.15 -11.99
C GLY A 74 -12.36 -15.02 -12.23
N GLU A 75 -13.14 -16.02 -11.81
CA GLU A 75 -14.60 -16.00 -11.98
C GLU A 75 -15.29 -14.89 -11.19
N VAL A 76 -14.88 -14.68 -9.94
CA VAL A 76 -15.42 -13.60 -9.10
C VAL A 76 -15.06 -12.23 -9.70
N SER A 77 -13.83 -12.05 -10.16
CA SER A 77 -13.40 -10.80 -10.80
C SER A 77 -14.16 -10.53 -12.10
N ARG A 78 -14.43 -11.57 -12.89
CA ARG A 78 -15.22 -11.49 -14.12
C ARG A 78 -16.63 -10.98 -13.85
N LEU A 79 -17.32 -11.51 -12.84
CA LEU A 79 -18.67 -11.07 -12.47
C LEU A 79 -18.70 -9.60 -12.05
N LEU A 80 -17.73 -9.19 -11.23
CA LEU A 80 -17.65 -7.82 -10.74
C LEU A 80 -17.36 -6.82 -11.86
N ASN A 81 -16.48 -7.19 -12.80
CA ASN A 81 -16.22 -6.39 -13.99
C ASN A 81 -17.44 -6.28 -14.92
N GLN A 82 -18.19 -7.37 -15.10
CA GLN A 82 -19.40 -7.38 -15.94
C GLN A 82 -20.52 -6.51 -15.37
N ALA A 83 -20.64 -6.47 -14.04
CA ALA A 83 -21.67 -5.68 -13.38
C ALA A 83 -21.42 -4.17 -13.46
N ALA A 84 -20.23 -3.74 -13.93
CA ALA A 84 -19.85 -2.33 -14.12
C ALA A 84 -20.24 -1.45 -12.92
N LEU A 85 -20.13 -2.02 -11.71
CA LEU A 85 -20.63 -1.39 -10.49
C LEU A 85 -19.82 -0.13 -10.24
N THR A 86 -20.48 1.02 -10.29
CA THR A 86 -19.90 2.31 -9.89
C THR A 86 -20.00 2.57 -8.39
N ASP A 87 -20.80 1.77 -7.67
CA ASP A 87 -21.07 1.91 -6.23
C ASP A 87 -21.09 0.54 -5.52
N PRO A 88 -20.46 0.39 -4.34
CA PRO A 88 -20.43 -0.88 -3.59
C PRO A 88 -21.79 -1.40 -3.13
N SER A 89 -22.84 -0.58 -3.09
CA SER A 89 -24.17 -1.00 -2.60
C SER A 89 -24.81 -2.12 -3.44
N GLY A 90 -24.46 -2.23 -4.72
CA GLY A 90 -24.96 -3.29 -5.61
C GLY A 90 -24.34 -4.66 -5.38
N ILE A 91 -23.23 -4.74 -4.63
CA ILE A 91 -22.44 -5.97 -4.48
C ILE A 91 -23.18 -7.03 -3.67
N GLU A 92 -24.00 -6.63 -2.69
CA GLU A 92 -24.77 -7.55 -1.87
C GLU A 92 -25.72 -8.41 -2.73
N ALA A 93 -26.30 -7.83 -3.78
CA ALA A 93 -27.17 -8.53 -4.71
C ALA A 93 -26.41 -9.54 -5.58
N LEU A 94 -25.10 -9.35 -5.78
CA LEU A 94 -24.24 -10.26 -6.54
C LEU A 94 -23.70 -11.43 -5.70
N ILE A 95 -23.78 -11.38 -4.37
CA ILE A 95 -23.23 -12.44 -3.50
C ILE A 95 -23.75 -13.84 -3.87
N PRO A 96 -25.06 -14.05 -4.13
CA PRO A 96 -25.55 -15.37 -4.52
C PRO A 96 -24.91 -15.87 -5.84
N GLU A 97 -24.76 -14.99 -6.83
CA GLU A 97 -24.16 -15.33 -8.12
C GLU A 97 -22.66 -15.60 -7.99
N MET A 98 -21.94 -14.77 -7.23
CA MET A 98 -20.53 -14.99 -6.91
C MET A 98 -20.31 -16.30 -6.16
N THR A 99 -21.23 -16.66 -5.25
CA THR A 99 -21.17 -17.93 -4.51
C THR A 99 -21.30 -19.11 -5.46
N LEU A 100 -22.28 -19.09 -6.36
CA LEU A 100 -22.48 -20.16 -7.35
C LEU A 100 -21.29 -20.29 -8.31
N ALA A 101 -20.76 -19.18 -8.81
CA ALA A 101 -19.59 -19.18 -9.68
C ALA A 101 -18.34 -19.71 -8.97
N ALA A 102 -18.13 -19.31 -7.72
CA ALA A 102 -17.01 -19.78 -6.92
C ALA A 102 -17.14 -21.28 -6.57
N GLU A 103 -18.34 -21.77 -6.25
CA GLU A 103 -18.60 -23.20 -6.02
C GLU A 103 -18.38 -24.04 -7.28
N ALA A 104 -18.78 -23.53 -8.45
CA ALA A 104 -18.55 -24.22 -9.72
C ALA A 104 -17.05 -24.32 -10.04
N ALA A 105 -16.28 -23.26 -9.76
CA ALA A 105 -14.83 -23.23 -9.99
C ALA A 105 -14.02 -23.95 -8.90
N SER A 106 -14.58 -24.18 -7.71
CA SER A 106 -13.87 -24.78 -6.58
C SER A 106 -13.67 -26.30 -6.70
N GLY A 107 -14.31 -26.95 -7.68
CA GLY A 107 -14.21 -28.40 -7.88
C GLY A 107 -14.79 -29.23 -6.74
N GLY A 108 -15.78 -28.68 -6.01
CA GLY A 108 -16.46 -29.37 -4.89
C GLY A 108 -15.88 -29.06 -3.51
N ILE A 109 -14.87 -28.18 -3.42
CA ILE A 109 -14.41 -27.63 -2.14
C ILE A 109 -15.49 -26.70 -1.59
N PRO A 110 -15.86 -26.79 -0.29
CA PRO A 110 -16.82 -25.88 0.31
C PRO A 110 -16.38 -24.42 0.15
N VAL A 111 -17.29 -23.57 -0.32
CA VAL A 111 -17.04 -22.14 -0.51
C VAL A 111 -17.90 -21.34 0.46
N ARG A 112 -17.32 -20.27 1.00
CA ARG A 112 -18.06 -19.25 1.75
C ARG A 112 -17.74 -17.88 1.20
N VAL A 113 -18.76 -17.17 0.73
CA VAL A 113 -18.66 -15.76 0.31
C VAL A 113 -19.35 -14.89 1.35
N MET A 114 -18.66 -13.87 1.85
CA MET A 114 -19.20 -12.92 2.82
C MET A 114 -18.76 -11.51 2.48
N HIS A 115 -19.64 -10.54 2.70
CA HIS A 115 -19.32 -9.12 2.64
C HIS A 115 -19.10 -8.57 4.05
N GLY A 116 -18.08 -7.73 4.21
CA GLY A 116 -17.92 -6.88 5.37
C GLY A 116 -16.50 -6.31 5.50
N SER A 117 -16.20 -5.75 6.67
CA SER A 117 -14.91 -5.12 6.93
C SER A 117 -13.77 -6.14 7.00
N ALA A 118 -12.85 -6.08 6.03
CA ALA A 118 -11.66 -6.92 5.97
C ALA A 118 -10.37 -6.10 6.13
N PHE A 119 -9.38 -6.70 6.81
CA PHE A 119 -8.06 -6.09 6.98
C PHE A 119 -7.16 -6.42 5.78
N PHE A 120 -6.48 -5.39 5.25
CA PHE A 120 -5.51 -5.52 4.19
C PHE A 120 -4.13 -5.03 4.67
N PRO A 121 -3.07 -5.83 4.46
CA PRO A 121 -1.72 -5.42 4.75
C PRO A 121 -1.27 -4.31 3.79
N PRO A 122 -0.19 -3.59 4.13
CA PRO A 122 0.34 -2.58 3.23
C PRO A 122 0.88 -3.21 1.94
N LYS A 123 0.70 -2.52 0.80
CA LYS A 123 1.17 -2.99 -0.52
C LYS A 123 1.90 -1.88 -1.26
N VAL A 124 3.07 -2.20 -1.80
CA VAL A 124 3.78 -1.33 -2.75
C VAL A 124 3.16 -1.54 -4.13
N VAL A 125 2.83 -0.45 -4.81
CA VAL A 125 2.30 -0.45 -6.18
C VAL A 125 3.15 0.50 -7.02
N GLY A 126 3.17 0.33 -8.35
CA GLY A 126 4.03 1.10 -9.24
C GLY A 126 3.89 2.61 -9.00
N GLY A 127 4.94 3.23 -8.42
CA GLY A 127 4.97 4.66 -8.13
C GLY A 127 4.33 5.10 -6.80
N GLY A 128 3.95 4.20 -5.89
CA GLY A 128 3.36 4.58 -4.60
C GLY A 128 3.22 3.46 -3.57
N TYR A 129 2.61 3.80 -2.43
CA TYR A 129 2.42 2.88 -1.30
C TYR A 129 0.97 2.93 -0.82
N ILE A 130 0.34 1.77 -0.70
CA ILE A 130 -0.99 1.60 -0.12
C ILE A 130 -0.80 1.23 1.36
N PRO A 131 -1.22 2.06 2.31
CA PRO A 131 -1.10 1.77 3.73
C PRO A 131 -2.05 0.64 4.16
N GLN A 132 -1.74 0.06 5.32
CA GLN A 132 -2.62 -0.90 5.97
C GLN A 132 -3.97 -0.25 6.29
N THR A 133 -5.07 -0.91 5.93
CA THR A 133 -6.40 -0.38 6.16
C THR A 133 -7.44 -1.49 6.32
N ARG A 134 -8.55 -1.16 6.99
CA ARG A 134 -9.78 -1.95 6.96
C ARG A 134 -10.72 -1.28 5.99
N THR A 135 -11.16 -2.03 4.98
CA THR A 135 -12.13 -1.54 4.01
C THR A 135 -13.27 -2.53 3.85
N ASP A 136 -14.37 -2.06 3.30
CA ASP A 136 -15.52 -2.88 2.98
C ASP A 136 -15.17 -3.79 1.80
N SER A 137 -15.45 -5.09 1.93
CA SER A 137 -14.89 -6.09 1.03
C SER A 137 -15.67 -7.38 0.97
N VAL A 138 -15.62 -8.04 -0.19
CA VAL A 138 -16.06 -9.44 -0.32
C VAL A 138 -14.89 -10.36 0.00
N VAL A 139 -15.11 -11.30 0.92
CA VAL A 139 -14.18 -12.34 1.29
C VAL A 139 -14.73 -13.70 0.85
N VAL A 140 -14.00 -14.36 -0.04
CA VAL A 140 -14.25 -15.71 -0.52
C VAL A 140 -13.29 -16.65 0.19
N THR A 141 -13.81 -17.59 0.97
CA THR A 141 -13.02 -18.58 1.71
C THR A 141 -13.26 -19.97 1.14
N LEU A 142 -12.19 -20.64 0.74
CA LEU A 142 -12.20 -22.01 0.24
C LEU A 142 -11.85 -22.97 1.38
N GLY A 143 -12.67 -23.99 1.59
CA GLY A 143 -12.45 -25.05 2.57
C GLY A 143 -12.21 -24.52 3.98
N SER A 144 -11.07 -24.87 4.55
CA SER A 144 -10.62 -24.47 5.89
C SER A 144 -10.07 -23.04 5.96
N GLY A 145 -9.80 -22.39 4.81
CA GLY A 145 -9.28 -21.03 4.76
C GLY A 145 -7.89 -20.85 5.37
N ARG A 146 -7.07 -21.90 5.38
CA ARG A 146 -5.73 -21.89 6.00
C ARG A 146 -4.61 -21.55 5.03
N GLY A 147 -4.92 -21.44 3.75
CA GLY A 147 -3.97 -21.10 2.72
C GLY A 147 -3.73 -19.59 2.60
N ASP A 148 -2.79 -19.27 1.72
CA ASP A 148 -2.42 -17.92 1.40
C ASP A 148 -3.61 -17.19 0.80
N ASN A 149 -3.66 -15.90 1.06
CA ASN A 149 -4.71 -15.03 0.57
C ASN A 149 -4.18 -14.11 -0.52
N TRP A 150 -5.03 -13.79 -1.48
CA TRP A 150 -4.76 -12.76 -2.47
C TRP A 150 -5.75 -11.62 -2.30
N TRP A 151 -5.28 -10.43 -2.64
CA TRP A 151 -6.01 -9.18 -2.58
C TRP A 151 -6.12 -8.63 -4.00
N CYS A 152 -7.34 -8.59 -4.53
CA CYS A 152 -7.66 -7.86 -5.75
C CYS A 152 -8.49 -6.64 -5.39
N ALA A 153 -8.09 -5.46 -5.86
CA ALA A 153 -9.00 -4.32 -5.87
C ALA A 153 -10.01 -4.50 -7.00
N LEU A 154 -11.26 -4.05 -6.80
CA LEU A 154 -12.35 -4.19 -7.78
C LEU A 154 -12.06 -3.49 -9.11
N PHE A 155 -11.11 -2.55 -9.13
CA PHE A 155 -10.72 -1.72 -10.28
C PHE A 155 -9.21 -1.76 -10.44
N SER A 156 -8.68 -2.87 -10.96
CA SER A 156 -7.26 -3.11 -10.90
C SER A 156 -6.81 -3.88 -12.13
N ASP A 157 -6.36 -3.14 -13.13
CA ASP A 157 -5.33 -3.56 -14.09
C ASP A 157 -4.02 -4.04 -13.38
N VAL A 158 -4.02 -4.15 -12.05
CA VAL A 158 -2.95 -4.59 -11.15
C VAL A 158 -3.20 -5.99 -10.55
N CYS A 159 -4.30 -6.67 -10.91
CA CYS A 159 -4.54 -8.08 -10.50
C CYS A 159 -4.29 -9.09 -11.61
N GLU A 160 -3.93 -8.64 -12.81
CA GLU A 160 -3.11 -9.50 -13.65
C GLU A 160 -1.79 -9.72 -12.88
N PRO A 161 -1.28 -10.96 -12.77
CA PRO A 161 0.15 -11.12 -12.69
C PRO A 161 0.64 -10.46 -13.96
N GLY A 162 0.99 -9.16 -13.86
CA GLY A 162 1.55 -8.44 -14.97
C GLY A 162 2.63 -9.32 -15.54
N GLU A 163 2.75 -9.27 -16.86
CA GLU A 163 3.90 -9.72 -17.62
C GLU A 163 5.17 -8.99 -17.11
N VAL A 164 5.57 -9.18 -15.86
CA VAL A 164 6.86 -9.76 -15.57
C VAL A 164 6.70 -11.23 -15.96
N ALA A 165 6.62 -11.58 -17.26
CA ALA A 165 7.81 -11.60 -18.08
C ALA A 165 9.01 -11.72 -17.13
N ALA A 166 9.15 -12.94 -16.60
CA ALA A 166 10.45 -13.49 -16.30
C ALA A 166 11.25 -13.42 -17.61
N GLU A 167 11.67 -12.20 -17.97
CA GLU A 167 12.95 -12.03 -18.58
C GLU A 167 13.90 -12.44 -17.46
N GLU A 168 14.24 -13.72 -17.45
CA GLU A 168 15.50 -14.19 -16.91
C GLU A 168 16.60 -13.48 -17.72
N GLU A 169 16.79 -12.18 -17.48
CA GLU A 169 18.08 -11.57 -17.71
C GLU A 169 18.98 -12.15 -16.63
N GLU A 170 19.91 -13.01 -17.06
CA GLU A 170 21.14 -13.33 -16.32
C GLU A 170 21.83 -12.02 -15.98
N THR A 171 21.38 -11.37 -14.91
CA THR A 171 22.03 -10.21 -14.35
C THR A 171 23.08 -10.78 -13.43
N GLU A 172 24.34 -10.77 -13.86
CA GLU A 172 25.46 -10.95 -12.94
C GLU A 172 25.20 -10.03 -11.74
N GLU A 173 25.07 -10.62 -10.54
CA GLU A 173 24.82 -9.89 -9.29
C GLU A 173 26.02 -8.99 -8.99
N GLU A 174 26.09 -7.81 -9.62
CA GLU A 174 26.98 -6.76 -9.16
C GLU A 174 26.47 -6.32 -7.77
N PRO A 175 27.31 -6.41 -6.72
CA PRO A 175 26.85 -6.12 -5.37
C PRO A 175 26.40 -4.67 -5.30
N VAL A 176 25.13 -4.46 -4.93
CA VAL A 176 24.54 -3.12 -4.77
C VAL A 176 25.34 -2.33 -3.73
N THR A 177 26.19 -1.42 -4.19
CA THR A 177 26.95 -0.55 -3.30
C THR A 177 26.08 0.61 -2.85
N PHE A 178 25.72 0.63 -1.57
CA PHE A 178 25.02 1.75 -0.98
C PHE A 178 26.01 2.86 -0.59
N PHE A 179 25.78 4.08 -1.06
CA PHE A 179 26.60 5.26 -0.76
C PHE A 179 26.88 5.45 0.75
N ILE A 180 25.88 5.20 1.60
CA ILE A 180 26.02 5.34 3.06
C ILE A 180 27.00 4.29 3.61
N ILE A 181 26.98 3.06 3.08
CA ILE A 181 27.87 1.98 3.51
C ILE A 181 29.30 2.26 3.04
N GLU A 182 29.47 2.74 1.81
CA GLU A 182 30.76 3.17 1.26
C GLU A 182 31.37 4.34 2.07
N TRP A 183 30.55 5.33 2.40
CA TRP A 183 30.95 6.48 3.22
C TRP A 183 31.32 6.07 4.65
N LEU A 184 30.60 5.12 5.25
CA LEU A 184 30.94 4.61 6.58
C LEU A 184 32.25 3.82 6.56
N LYS A 185 32.47 3.02 5.52
CA LYS A 185 33.74 2.28 5.32
C LYS A 185 34.93 3.24 5.18
N SER A 186 34.78 4.38 4.50
CA SER A 186 35.88 5.35 4.36
C SER A 186 36.21 6.11 5.65
N LEU A 187 35.29 6.15 6.61
CA LEU A 187 35.51 6.78 7.92
C LEU A 187 36.19 5.86 8.94
N PHE A 188 36.10 4.54 8.77
CA PHE A 188 36.61 3.54 9.71
C PHE A 188 37.61 2.54 9.09
N GLY A 189 38.11 2.82 7.89
CA GLY A 189 39.10 2.04 7.15
C GLY A 189 40.35 2.84 6.84
#